data_AF-A0A4Y9JTZ6-F1
#
_entry.id   AF-A0A4Y9JTZ6-F1
#
_cell.length_a   1.000
_cell.length_b   1.000
_cell.length_c   1.000
_cell.angle_alpha   90.00
_cell.angle_beta   90.00
_cell.angle_gamma   90.00
#
_symmetry.space_group_name_H-M   'P 1'
#
loop_
_entity.id
_entity.type
_entity.pdbx_description
1 polymer ?
#
loop_
_entity_poly.entity_id
_entity_poly.type
_entity_poly.pdbx_seq_one_letter_code
_entity_poly.pdbx_strand_id
1 'polypeptide(L)'
;MTIPLDPSLDTIVVATGNFKDGQQAAYLEDFDFRGNLNGQVNGAHLLQHIHLTDDGSTIEHYADREGNALTKQNDGSYTKADGTKVNPDDVVISNVADYVLRPGHENGPSRTKTELMGTQKGVALVYQDGRFNYISTDEIELHNEKIADSKGLRNRAEVFNIRDENGNLTGQASSVAEVYGNKTFLAGNSAERQPDTSVPNANLNNAPFLNKGDVEFDGVRGLNGKDYFVGAGRLDEVQYGRVTTKLDKREMADFRDGLPVVDGNKTRIASFGVYGQNGTEDHYFYRGNTGARNALDVAALQNHYKSGNIEYNGHAVTYGLDHSFAATNGLPNALGYQKALVSGTHVKANIDLATNNVTGNLYDVWQHGAAGSVQRVENNLVDFKGSLNTANGGISGTSSHKGAEGTFNANVFGVNAQELGGAVKSKSVEADTSWGAVFGAAAVQPEAVRPQVPTKGLQDSTDGNNSTATGR
;
A
#
# COMPACT_ATOMS: atom_id res chain seq x y z
N MET A 1 15.53 8.12 -9.59
CA MET A 1 15.14 9.31 -8.82
C MET A 1 15.95 9.32 -7.52
N THR A 2 16.62 10.41 -7.19
CA THR A 2 17.31 10.60 -5.90
C THR A 2 16.33 11.25 -4.93
N ILE A 3 16.03 10.58 -3.82
CA ILE A 3 15.14 11.11 -2.78
C ILE A 3 15.98 11.25 -1.50
N PRO A 4 16.24 12.47 -1.02
CA PRO A 4 16.75 12.71 0.32
C PRO A 4 15.85 12.01 1.33
N LEU A 5 16.41 11.16 2.19
CA LEU A 5 15.66 10.49 3.25
C LEU A 5 15.93 11.17 4.58
N ASP A 6 15.07 12.11 4.94
CA ASP A 6 14.97 12.60 6.32
C ASP A 6 14.54 11.45 7.24
N PRO A 7 14.84 11.49 8.57
CA PRO A 7 14.30 10.51 9.50
C PRO A 7 12.80 10.33 9.26
N SER A 8 12.37 9.09 9.09
CA SER A 8 10.96 8.75 8.91
C SER A 8 10.62 7.64 9.87
N LEU A 9 9.55 7.79 10.61
CA LEU A 9 9.07 6.76 11.52
C LEU A 9 7.67 6.43 11.07
N ASP A 10 7.38 5.14 10.97
CA ASP A 10 6.08 4.67 10.54
C ASP A 10 5.02 5.17 11.53
N THR A 11 4.38 6.28 11.19
CA THR A 11 3.47 7.02 12.08
C THR A 11 2.17 7.29 11.36
N ILE A 12 1.05 6.97 12.03
CA ILE A 12 -0.26 7.38 11.58
C ILE A 12 -0.48 8.80 12.08
N VAL A 13 -0.83 9.69 11.16
CA VAL A 13 -1.11 11.08 11.47
C VAL A 13 -2.58 11.38 11.20
N VAL A 14 -3.17 12.22 12.04
CA VAL A 14 -4.52 12.72 11.86
C VAL A 14 -4.46 14.24 11.88
N ALA A 15 -5.03 14.89 10.86
CA ALA A 15 -5.26 16.33 10.94
C ALA A 15 -6.74 16.64 11.12
N THR A 16 -6.95 17.65 11.94
CA THR A 16 -8.12 18.51 11.84
C THR A 16 -7.80 19.68 10.92
N GLY A 17 -8.60 19.86 9.88
CA GLY A 17 -8.57 21.04 9.03
C GLY A 17 -9.88 21.82 9.15
N ASN A 18 -9.92 23.00 8.52
CA ASN A 18 -11.16 23.72 8.19
C ASN A 18 -11.90 22.99 7.06
N PHE A 19 -12.13 21.69 7.21
CA PHE A 19 -13.02 20.95 6.33
C PHE A 19 -14.41 21.51 6.59
N LYS A 20 -15.11 21.96 5.53
CA LYS A 20 -16.52 22.35 5.66
C LYS A 20 -17.23 21.22 6.42
N ASP A 21 -17.92 21.59 7.50
CA ASP A 21 -18.69 20.68 8.36
C ASP A 21 -17.91 19.80 9.35
N GLY A 22 -16.84 20.30 9.98
CA GLY A 22 -16.30 19.71 11.22
C GLY A 22 -15.74 18.28 11.08
N GLN A 23 -15.41 17.87 9.85
CA GLN A 23 -14.88 16.55 9.56
C GLN A 23 -13.40 16.44 9.95
N GLN A 24 -13.00 15.33 10.56
CA GLN A 24 -11.61 14.95 10.77
C GLN A 24 -11.09 14.26 9.50
N ALA A 25 -9.86 14.57 9.08
CA ALA A 25 -9.21 13.84 7.99
C ALA A 25 -7.94 13.16 8.52
N ALA A 26 -8.01 11.84 8.65
CA ALA A 26 -6.82 11.02 8.90
C ALA A 26 -6.02 10.88 7.60
N TYR A 27 -4.69 11.03 7.66
CA TYR A 27 -3.82 10.76 6.52
C TYR A 27 -2.47 10.21 6.98
N LEU A 28 -1.91 9.29 6.21
CA LEU A 28 -0.61 8.71 6.52
C LEU A 28 0.51 9.63 6.04
N GLU A 29 1.18 10.33 6.97
CA GLU A 29 2.20 11.32 6.62
C GLU A 29 3.55 10.67 6.24
N ASP A 30 3.87 9.47 6.74
CA ASP A 30 5.27 9.02 6.74
C ASP A 30 5.48 7.50 6.72
N PHE A 31 4.75 6.81 5.86
CA PHE A 31 4.74 5.35 5.78
C PHE A 31 5.83 4.80 4.83
N ASP A 32 7.07 4.72 5.33
CA ASP A 32 8.29 4.45 4.55
C ASP A 32 9.06 3.24 5.13
N PHE A 33 9.01 2.09 4.46
CA PHE A 33 9.67 0.87 4.96
C PHE A 33 11.18 0.87 4.69
N ARG A 34 11.96 1.18 5.72
CA ARG A 34 13.42 1.28 5.69
C ARG A 34 14.09 0.14 6.42
N GLY A 35 15.29 -0.23 5.96
CA GLY A 35 16.14 -1.22 6.63
C GLY A 35 16.07 -2.63 6.03
N ASN A 36 15.40 -2.80 4.87
CA ASN A 36 15.45 -4.08 4.15
C ASN A 36 16.70 -4.16 3.26
N LEU A 37 17.83 -4.54 3.86
CA LEU A 37 18.98 -5.05 3.13
C LEU A 37 19.02 -6.58 3.31
N ASN A 38 19.33 -7.31 2.24
CA ASN A 38 19.50 -8.78 2.17
C ASN A 38 18.32 -9.63 1.67
N GLY A 39 17.45 -9.10 0.81
CA GLY A 39 16.63 -9.95 -0.08
C GLY A 39 15.63 -10.88 0.61
N GLN A 40 15.29 -10.65 1.89
CA GLN A 40 14.26 -11.40 2.59
C GLN A 40 12.88 -10.84 2.23
N VAL A 41 12.40 -11.10 1.01
CA VAL A 41 11.01 -10.86 0.62
C VAL A 41 10.13 -12.04 1.07
N ASN A 42 10.09 -12.26 2.39
CA ASN A 42 9.22 -13.24 3.04
C ASN A 42 7.77 -12.74 3.20
N GLY A 43 7.45 -11.58 2.62
CA GLY A 43 6.10 -11.02 2.63
C GLY A 43 5.72 -10.26 3.90
N ALA A 44 6.68 -10.03 4.80
CA ALA A 44 6.50 -9.31 6.05
C ALA A 44 7.71 -8.40 6.32
N HIS A 45 7.45 -7.21 6.87
CA HIS A 45 8.44 -6.23 7.29
C HIS A 45 8.16 -5.81 8.74
N LEU A 46 9.20 -5.82 9.58
CA LEU A 46 9.09 -5.43 10.98
C LEU A 46 9.21 -3.91 11.12
N LEU A 47 8.15 -3.29 11.62
CA LEU A 47 8.14 -1.90 12.06
C LEU A 47 8.65 -1.85 13.49
N GLN A 48 9.60 -0.95 13.77
CA GLN A 48 10.31 -0.91 15.06
C GLN A 48 9.96 0.29 15.95
N HIS A 49 9.32 1.32 15.37
CA HIS A 49 9.14 2.62 16.02
C HIS A 49 7.71 3.14 15.87
N ILE A 50 6.73 2.27 16.10
CA ILE A 50 5.30 2.61 15.93
C ILE A 50 4.65 2.86 17.29
N HIS A 51 3.60 3.69 17.29
CA HIS A 51 2.66 3.76 18.40
C HIS A 51 1.65 2.63 18.27
N LEU A 52 1.68 1.67 19.19
CA LEU A 52 0.71 0.58 19.25
C LEU A 52 0.24 0.44 20.70
N THR A 53 -0.77 1.24 21.07
CA THR A 53 -1.29 1.31 22.43
C THR A 53 -2.56 0.48 22.60
N ASP A 54 -2.79 0.00 23.82
CA ASP A 54 -3.94 -0.86 24.12
C ASP A 54 -5.26 -0.11 23.97
N ASP A 55 -5.30 1.16 24.38
CA ASP A 55 -6.46 2.02 24.32
C ASP A 55 -6.43 2.98 23.13
N GLY A 56 -5.52 2.86 22.17
CA GLY A 56 -5.44 3.77 21.02
C GLY A 56 -5.05 5.22 21.33
N SER A 57 -4.99 5.61 22.60
CA SER A 57 -4.52 6.92 23.03
C SER A 57 -3.00 6.95 22.93
N THR A 58 -2.46 8.06 22.40
CA THR A 58 -1.02 8.25 22.35
C THR A 58 -0.53 9.20 23.43
N ILE A 59 -1.41 9.97 24.08
CA ILE A 59 -1.00 10.80 25.23
C ILE A 59 -0.52 9.94 26.40
N GLU A 60 0.39 10.49 27.21
CA GLU A 60 0.84 9.79 28.41
C GLU A 60 -0.25 9.83 29.47
N HIS A 61 -0.75 8.65 29.83
CA HIS A 61 -1.58 8.47 31.01
C HIS A 61 -0.69 8.10 32.17
N TYR A 62 -0.85 8.84 33.27
CA TYR A 62 -0.09 8.63 34.49
C TYR A 62 -1.01 8.00 35.52
N ALA A 63 -0.50 7.02 36.25
CA ALA A 63 -1.20 6.39 37.37
C ALA A 63 -0.25 6.27 38.56
N ASP A 64 -0.79 6.15 39.78
CA ASP A 64 0.01 5.68 40.91
C ASP A 64 0.19 4.14 40.85
N ARG A 65 1.02 3.59 41.74
CA ARG A 65 1.25 2.13 41.85
C ARG A 65 -0.01 1.32 42.18
N GLU A 66 -1.08 1.97 42.60
CA GLU A 66 -2.37 1.36 42.92
C GLU A 66 -3.34 1.41 41.70
N GLY A 67 -2.92 2.02 40.60
CA GLY A 67 -3.69 2.14 39.35
C GLY A 67 -4.62 3.35 39.30
N ASN A 68 -4.51 4.31 40.24
CA ASN A 68 -5.33 5.52 40.22
C ASN A 68 -4.77 6.54 39.23
N ALA A 69 -5.62 7.08 38.35
CA ALA A 69 -5.22 8.06 37.35
C ALA A 69 -4.68 9.37 37.98
N LEU A 70 -3.65 9.93 37.35
CA LEU A 70 -2.92 11.14 37.75
C LEU A 70 -2.89 12.15 36.60
N THR A 71 -2.96 13.43 36.96
CA THR A 71 -2.77 14.55 36.04
C THR A 71 -1.38 15.13 36.22
N LYS A 72 -0.61 15.25 35.13
CA LYS A 72 0.65 15.99 35.13
C LYS A 72 0.39 17.48 35.06
N GLN A 73 0.97 18.22 35.99
CA GLN A 73 0.88 19.66 36.10
C GLN A 73 2.02 20.34 35.32
N ASN A 74 1.83 21.61 34.97
CA ASN A 74 2.84 22.40 34.25
C ASN A 74 4.17 22.56 35.01
N ASP A 75 4.15 22.42 36.35
CA ASP A 75 5.35 22.43 37.20
C ASP A 75 6.08 21.08 37.25
N GLY A 76 5.62 20.09 36.47
CA GLY A 76 6.16 18.73 36.43
C GLY A 76 5.68 17.81 37.56
N SER A 77 4.85 18.29 38.49
CA SER A 77 4.26 17.45 39.54
C SER A 77 3.04 16.67 39.05
N TYR A 78 2.71 15.60 39.76
CA TYR A 78 1.56 14.73 39.45
C TYR A 78 0.53 14.83 40.57
N THR A 79 -0.75 14.91 40.21
CA THR A 79 -1.84 15.00 41.18
C THR A 79 -2.92 13.97 40.92
N LYS A 80 -3.48 13.41 42.00
CA LYS A 80 -4.74 12.66 41.98
C LYS A 80 -5.92 13.60 41.67
N ALA A 81 -7.09 13.02 41.36
CA ALA A 81 -8.31 13.77 41.09
C ALA A 81 -8.77 14.68 42.26
N ASP A 82 -8.40 14.34 43.50
CA ASP A 82 -8.66 15.13 44.70
C ASP A 82 -7.65 16.27 44.93
N GLY A 83 -6.69 16.45 44.02
CA GLY A 83 -5.62 17.46 44.10
C GLY A 83 -4.40 17.03 44.92
N THR A 84 -4.37 15.82 45.47
CA THR A 84 -3.22 15.32 46.23
C THR A 84 -2.01 15.14 45.33
N LYS A 85 -0.87 15.77 45.68
CA LYS A 85 0.40 15.58 44.97
C LYS A 85 0.95 14.17 45.22
N VAL A 86 1.44 13.54 44.17
CA VAL A 86 2.08 12.23 44.18
C VAL A 86 3.58 12.39 43.98
N ASN A 87 4.36 11.61 44.73
CA ASN A 87 5.80 11.55 44.56
C ASN A 87 6.11 11.02 43.15
N PRO A 88 6.94 11.69 42.33
CA PRO A 88 7.30 11.22 41.00
C PRO A 88 7.78 9.76 40.94
N ASP A 89 8.43 9.25 41.99
CA ASP A 89 8.91 7.86 42.06
C ASP A 89 7.79 6.81 42.18
N ASP A 90 6.57 7.25 42.53
CA ASP A 90 5.38 6.42 42.66
C ASP A 90 4.45 6.50 41.44
N VAL A 91 4.86 7.26 40.41
CA VAL A 91 4.13 7.42 39.16
C VAL A 91 4.54 6.33 38.17
N VAL A 92 3.54 5.66 37.61
CA VAL A 92 3.66 4.68 36.53
C VAL A 92 3.01 5.27 35.28
N ILE A 93 3.60 5.08 34.11
CA ILE A 93 2.97 5.44 32.83
C ILE A 93 2.10 4.25 32.43
N SER A 94 0.78 4.42 32.43
CA SER A 94 -0.16 3.28 32.31
C SER A 94 -0.31 2.74 30.89
N ASN A 95 0.15 3.48 29.87
CA ASN A 95 -0.10 3.15 28.45
C ASN A 95 1.18 2.83 27.66
N VAL A 96 2.33 2.68 28.32
CA VAL A 96 3.61 2.36 27.68
C VAL A 96 4.21 1.13 28.35
N ALA A 97 4.35 0.04 27.61
CA ALA A 97 5.29 -1.02 27.95
C ALA A 97 6.71 -0.43 27.89
N ASP A 98 7.28 -0.13 29.07
CA ASP A 98 8.67 0.23 29.39
C ASP A 98 9.48 1.05 28.35
N TYR A 99 9.80 2.33 28.65
CA TYR A 99 11.18 2.82 28.86
C TYR A 99 11.29 4.34 29.16
N VAL A 100 12.38 4.66 29.85
CA VAL A 100 12.83 5.91 30.47
C VAL A 100 13.17 7.03 29.49
N LEU A 101 12.68 8.25 29.77
CA LEU A 101 13.08 9.49 29.10
C LEU A 101 14.54 9.86 29.44
N ARG A 102 15.40 10.04 28.43
CA ARG A 102 16.67 10.78 28.57
C ARG A 102 16.52 12.16 27.94
N PRO A 103 16.66 13.27 28.70
CA PRO A 103 16.69 14.60 28.14
C PRO A 103 18.11 14.97 27.70
N GLY A 104 18.24 15.53 26.49
CA GLY A 104 19.41 16.31 26.10
C GLY A 104 19.90 16.04 24.68
N HIS A 105 19.39 16.80 23.70
CA HIS A 105 20.21 17.30 22.60
C HIS A 105 19.53 18.50 21.93
N GLU A 106 20.21 19.65 21.92
CA GLU A 106 19.75 20.88 21.28
C GLU A 106 20.25 21.00 19.83
N ASN A 107 19.38 21.59 19.00
CA ASN A 107 19.61 22.20 17.68
C ASN A 107 19.66 21.30 16.42
N GLY A 108 18.49 21.18 15.77
CA GLY A 108 18.33 20.78 14.36
C GLY A 108 16.85 20.56 13.99
N PRO A 109 16.41 20.81 12.73
CA PRO A 109 15.03 20.57 12.27
C PRO A 109 14.60 19.09 12.29
N SER A 110 15.49 18.18 12.71
CA SER A 110 15.23 16.74 12.90
C SER A 110 14.65 16.37 14.27
N ARG A 111 14.53 17.31 15.23
CA ARG A 111 14.16 16.99 16.62
C ARG A 111 12.73 16.46 16.77
N THR A 112 11.75 17.02 16.07
CA THR A 112 10.33 16.71 16.33
C THR A 112 9.87 15.31 15.90
N LYS A 113 10.56 14.68 14.94
CA LYS A 113 10.10 13.39 14.39
C LYS A 113 10.56 12.21 15.24
N THR A 114 11.84 12.16 15.61
CA THR A 114 12.39 11.08 16.45
C THR A 114 12.10 11.22 17.94
N GLU A 115 11.93 12.44 18.47
CA GLU A 115 11.54 12.65 19.87
C GLU A 115 10.13 12.12 20.18
N LEU A 116 9.27 12.01 19.17
CA LEU A 116 7.87 11.56 19.30
C LEU A 116 7.66 10.13 18.76
N MET A 117 8.74 9.38 18.53
CA MET A 117 8.66 8.02 18.01
C MET A 117 7.96 7.07 18.99
N GLY A 118 7.20 6.12 18.44
CA GLY A 118 6.72 5.01 19.25
C GLY A 118 7.84 4.03 19.58
N THR A 119 7.62 3.20 20.60
CA THR A 119 8.59 2.19 21.05
C THR A 119 8.16 0.77 20.73
N GLN A 120 6.93 0.61 20.25
CA GLN A 120 6.34 -0.69 19.97
C GLN A 120 6.73 -1.20 18.58
N LYS A 121 6.52 -2.51 18.41
CA LYS A 121 6.79 -3.23 17.17
C LYS A 121 5.48 -3.70 16.55
N GLY A 122 5.43 -3.68 15.23
CA GLY A 122 4.32 -4.22 14.44
C GLY A 122 4.83 -4.79 13.14
N VAL A 123 3.97 -5.49 12.40
CA VAL A 123 4.34 -6.05 11.10
C VAL A 123 3.54 -5.38 10.00
N ALA A 124 4.26 -4.94 8.97
CA ALA A 124 3.66 -4.62 7.69
C ALA A 124 3.78 -5.82 6.75
N LEU A 125 2.64 -6.28 6.27
CA LEU A 125 2.54 -7.23 5.18
C LEU A 125 2.93 -6.54 3.88
N VAL A 126 3.87 -7.11 3.12
CA VAL A 126 4.43 -6.51 1.89
C VAL A 126 4.51 -7.55 0.77
N TYR A 127 4.92 -7.11 -0.42
CA TYR A 127 5.15 -8.01 -1.54
C TYR A 127 6.06 -9.19 -1.15
N GLN A 128 5.66 -10.38 -1.55
CA GLN A 128 6.37 -11.63 -1.37
C GLN A 128 6.66 -12.24 -2.74
N ASP A 129 7.93 -12.47 -3.04
CA ASP A 129 8.31 -13.11 -4.30
C ASP A 129 7.67 -14.50 -4.42
N GLY A 130 7.20 -14.84 -5.62
CA GLY A 130 6.48 -16.08 -5.90
C GLY A 130 5.09 -16.23 -5.27
N ARG A 131 4.54 -15.23 -4.56
CA ARG A 131 3.12 -15.19 -4.17
C ARG A 131 2.32 -14.49 -5.28
N PHE A 132 1.22 -15.08 -5.71
CA PHE A 132 0.24 -14.45 -6.60
C PHE A 132 -1.07 -14.12 -5.90
N ASN A 133 -1.39 -14.84 -4.83
CA ASN A 133 -2.63 -14.67 -4.11
C ASN A 133 -2.41 -13.82 -2.86
N TYR A 134 -3.06 -12.67 -2.84
CA TYR A 134 -3.05 -11.73 -1.73
C TYR A 134 -4.44 -11.52 -1.12
N ILE A 135 -5.42 -12.33 -1.54
CA ILE A 135 -6.75 -12.36 -0.93
C ILE A 135 -6.63 -12.82 0.52
N SER A 136 -7.38 -12.17 1.42
CA SER A 136 -7.33 -12.45 2.86
C SER A 136 -7.84 -13.86 3.18
N THR A 137 -7.34 -14.45 4.26
CA THR A 137 -7.92 -15.67 4.86
C THR A 137 -9.34 -15.46 5.38
N ASP A 138 -9.77 -14.21 5.55
CA ASP A 138 -11.10 -13.89 6.08
C ASP A 138 -12.20 -13.98 5.01
N GLU A 139 -11.82 -14.16 3.74
CA GLU A 139 -12.75 -14.42 2.65
C GLU A 139 -13.28 -15.87 2.74
N ILE A 140 -14.36 -16.04 3.51
CA ILE A 140 -14.95 -17.33 3.89
C ILE A 140 -15.38 -18.15 2.66
N GLU A 141 -15.80 -17.50 1.58
CA GLU A 141 -16.24 -18.16 0.35
C GLU A 141 -15.13 -18.97 -0.33
N LEU A 142 -13.86 -18.66 -0.05
CA LEU A 142 -12.71 -19.36 -0.62
C LEU A 142 -12.18 -20.51 0.24
N HIS A 143 -12.70 -20.72 1.46
CA HIS A 143 -12.15 -21.69 2.43
C HIS A 143 -12.14 -23.14 1.92
N ASN A 144 -13.08 -23.49 1.03
CA ASN A 144 -13.20 -24.83 0.45
C ASN A 144 -12.71 -24.91 -1.00
N GLU A 145 -12.19 -23.82 -1.55
CA GLU A 145 -11.75 -23.75 -2.94
C GLU A 145 -10.31 -24.23 -3.07
N LYS A 146 -10.00 -24.89 -4.19
CA LYS A 146 -8.59 -25.20 -4.50
C LYS A 146 -7.87 -23.90 -4.82
N ILE A 147 -6.77 -23.64 -4.13
CA ILE A 147 -5.91 -22.50 -4.38
C ILE A 147 -4.68 -22.99 -5.13
N ALA A 148 -4.42 -22.40 -6.29
CA ALA A 148 -3.23 -22.72 -7.07
C ALA A 148 -1.95 -22.19 -6.41
N ASP A 149 -2.05 -21.08 -5.67
CA ASP A 149 -0.93 -20.52 -4.93
C ASP A 149 -0.49 -21.48 -3.84
N SER A 150 0.73 -21.98 -3.97
CA SER A 150 1.39 -22.79 -2.94
C SER A 150 1.49 -22.08 -1.59
N LYS A 151 1.45 -20.74 -1.59
CA LYS A 151 1.46 -19.90 -0.38
C LYS A 151 0.06 -19.62 0.17
N GLY A 152 -0.99 -20.10 -0.51
CA GLY A 152 -2.37 -20.00 -0.08
C GLY A 152 -2.89 -18.57 0.04
N LEU A 153 -3.99 -18.42 0.77
CA LEU A 153 -4.56 -17.12 1.14
C LEU A 153 -3.59 -16.35 2.06
N ARG A 154 -3.75 -15.03 2.13
CA ARG A 154 -2.92 -14.16 2.96
C ARG A 154 -3.50 -14.03 4.35
N ASN A 155 -2.78 -14.52 5.35
CA ASN A 155 -3.21 -14.39 6.73
C ASN A 155 -2.88 -12.99 7.26
N ARG A 156 -3.88 -12.10 7.29
CA ARG A 156 -3.73 -10.76 7.86
C ARG A 156 -3.62 -10.77 9.39
N ALA A 157 -4.07 -11.82 10.07
CA ALA A 157 -4.00 -11.97 11.52
C ALA A 157 -2.74 -12.73 12.00
N GLU A 158 -1.76 -12.96 11.11
CA GLU A 158 -0.56 -13.73 11.44
C GLU A 158 0.28 -13.05 12.55
N VAL A 159 0.78 -13.87 13.47
CA VAL A 159 1.74 -13.48 14.53
C VAL A 159 3.13 -13.90 14.11
N PHE A 160 4.03 -12.94 14.00
CA PHE A 160 5.39 -13.13 13.54
C PHE A 160 6.36 -13.17 14.71
N ASN A 161 7.25 -14.17 14.69
CA ASN A 161 8.36 -14.26 15.62
C ASN A 161 9.45 -13.24 15.24
N ILE A 162 9.79 -12.35 16.16
CA ILE A 162 10.88 -11.39 16.00
C ILE A 162 12.17 -12.05 16.49
N ARG A 163 13.19 -12.05 15.63
CA ARG A 163 14.51 -12.62 15.94
C ARG A 163 15.59 -11.56 15.86
N ASP A 164 16.62 -11.70 16.68
CA ASP A 164 17.85 -10.92 16.54
C ASP A 164 18.70 -11.40 15.36
N GLU A 165 19.80 -10.71 15.10
CA GLU A 165 20.79 -11.05 14.07
C GLU A 165 21.42 -12.46 14.25
N ASN A 166 21.37 -13.01 15.46
CA ASN A 166 21.86 -14.35 15.80
C ASN A 166 20.76 -15.42 15.71
N GLY A 167 19.54 -15.05 15.34
CA GLY A 167 18.39 -15.94 15.20
C GLY A 167 17.63 -16.24 16.50
N ASN A 168 17.99 -15.62 17.63
CA ASN A 168 17.29 -15.82 18.90
C ASN A 168 15.94 -15.11 18.90
N LEU A 169 14.91 -15.75 19.47
CA LEU A 169 13.60 -15.14 19.63
C LEU A 169 13.68 -13.98 20.65
N THR A 170 13.35 -12.77 20.21
CA THR A 170 13.35 -11.57 21.06
C THR A 170 11.95 -10.98 21.26
N GLY A 171 10.93 -11.53 20.59
CA GLY A 171 9.55 -11.12 20.78
C GLY A 171 8.62 -11.66 19.70
N GLN A 172 7.39 -11.16 19.71
CA GLN A 172 6.38 -11.43 18.69
C GLN A 172 5.70 -10.12 18.30
N ALA A 173 5.25 -10.03 17.05
CA ALA A 173 4.46 -8.90 16.57
C ALA A 173 3.40 -9.37 15.59
N SER A 174 2.26 -8.67 15.58
CA SER A 174 1.15 -8.95 14.69
C SER A 174 1.09 -7.92 13.55
N SER A 175 0.33 -8.24 12.51
CA SER A 175 0.09 -7.33 11.39
C SER A 175 -0.66 -6.08 11.84
N VAL A 176 -0.14 -4.92 11.45
CA VAL A 176 -0.77 -3.60 11.62
C VAL A 176 -1.02 -2.91 10.28
N ALA A 177 -0.46 -3.44 9.19
CA ALA A 177 -0.59 -2.86 7.86
C ALA A 177 -0.36 -3.90 6.77
N GLU A 178 -0.83 -3.61 5.56
CA GLU A 178 -0.54 -4.35 4.34
C GLU A 178 -0.29 -3.35 3.22
N VAL A 179 0.94 -3.25 2.68
CA VAL A 179 1.33 -2.13 1.81
C VAL A 179 2.26 -2.55 0.67
N TYR A 180 2.01 -1.93 -0.48
CA TYR A 180 2.65 -2.22 -1.76
C TYR A 180 3.08 -0.94 -2.48
N GLY A 181 4.03 -1.07 -3.38
CA GLY A 181 4.46 -0.01 -4.29
C GLY A 181 5.55 0.91 -3.73
N ASN A 182 5.50 2.18 -4.13
CA ASN A 182 6.51 3.19 -3.82
C ASN A 182 6.93 3.18 -2.34
N LYS A 183 8.24 3.35 -2.10
CA LYS A 183 8.89 3.30 -0.78
C LYS A 183 8.71 2.01 0.04
N THR A 184 8.18 0.95 -0.58
CA THR A 184 8.30 -0.40 -0.05
C THR A 184 9.69 -0.91 -0.44
N PHE A 185 10.52 -1.25 0.54
CA PHE A 185 11.91 -1.73 0.39
C PHE A 185 12.99 -0.66 0.15
N LEU A 186 12.93 0.43 0.90
CA LEU A 186 14.02 1.40 0.92
C LEU A 186 15.18 0.89 1.79
N ALA A 187 16.41 1.07 1.30
CA ALA A 187 17.60 0.88 2.12
C ALA A 187 17.80 2.06 3.09
N GLY A 188 18.53 1.84 4.17
CA GLY A 188 18.84 2.87 5.17
C GLY A 188 18.08 2.71 6.48
N ASN A 189 18.37 3.59 7.43
CA ASN A 189 17.79 3.60 8.77
C ASN A 189 16.67 4.65 8.85
N SER A 190 15.50 4.27 9.36
CA SER A 190 14.36 5.17 9.60
C SER A 190 14.64 6.23 10.66
N ALA A 191 15.39 5.89 11.71
CA ALA A 191 15.70 6.78 12.81
C ALA A 191 16.83 7.79 12.52
N GLU A 192 17.57 7.62 11.43
CA GLU A 192 18.74 8.43 11.12
C GLU A 192 18.61 9.15 9.77
N ARG A 193 18.98 10.43 9.74
CA ARG A 193 19.06 11.17 8.49
C ARG A 193 20.12 10.51 7.61
N GLN A 194 19.71 10.07 6.44
CA GLN A 194 20.68 9.57 5.46
C GLN A 194 21.26 10.76 4.69
N PRO A 195 22.57 10.73 4.34
CA PRO A 195 23.14 11.74 3.46
C PRO A 195 22.36 11.80 2.14
N ASP A 196 22.44 12.94 1.43
CA ASP A 196 21.87 13.15 0.07
C ASP A 196 22.51 12.25 -1.01
N THR A 197 23.03 11.10 -0.62
CA THR A 197 23.49 10.06 -1.52
C THR A 197 22.32 9.16 -1.89
N SER A 198 22.30 8.72 -3.15
CA SER A 198 21.37 7.74 -3.67
C SER A 198 21.26 6.54 -2.74
N VAL A 199 20.21 6.48 -1.94
CA VAL A 199 19.73 5.19 -1.47
C VAL A 199 19.19 4.51 -2.72
N PRO A 200 19.75 3.37 -3.15
CA PRO A 200 19.12 2.62 -4.21
C PRO A 200 17.72 2.29 -3.69
N ASN A 201 16.67 2.86 -4.31
CA ASN A 201 15.39 2.17 -4.30
C ASN A 201 15.73 0.83 -4.95
N ALA A 202 15.81 -0.22 -4.14
CA ALA A 202 16.33 -1.48 -4.61
C ALA A 202 15.49 -1.86 -5.84
N ASN A 203 16.11 -2.39 -6.90
CA ASN A 203 15.40 -2.81 -8.12
C ASN A 203 14.55 -4.07 -7.85
N LEU A 204 13.81 -4.07 -6.75
CA LEU A 204 12.97 -5.12 -6.24
C LEU A 204 11.55 -4.83 -6.64
N ASN A 205 10.82 -5.92 -6.87
CA ASN A 205 9.40 -5.85 -7.08
C ASN A 205 8.71 -5.52 -5.77
N ASN A 206 7.69 -4.69 -5.85
CA ASN A 206 6.96 -4.17 -4.70
C ASN A 206 5.44 -4.25 -4.87
N ALA A 207 4.97 -4.84 -5.97
CA ALA A 207 3.57 -5.10 -6.22
C ALA A 207 3.37 -6.42 -6.99
N PRO A 208 2.28 -7.16 -6.73
CA PRO A 208 2.03 -8.46 -7.36
C PRO A 208 1.28 -8.30 -8.68
N PHE A 209 1.98 -7.85 -9.72
CA PHE A 209 1.39 -7.68 -11.04
C PHE A 209 1.21 -9.02 -11.74
N LEU A 210 0.29 -9.06 -12.70
CA LEU A 210 0.21 -10.15 -13.66
C LEU A 210 0.94 -9.77 -14.94
N ASN A 211 1.86 -10.62 -15.36
CA ASN A 211 2.40 -10.61 -16.71
C ASN A 211 1.82 -11.81 -17.47
N LYS A 212 1.36 -11.56 -18.70
CA LYS A 212 1.01 -12.66 -19.61
C LYS A 212 2.31 -13.30 -20.13
N GLY A 213 2.50 -14.60 -19.88
CA GLY A 213 3.65 -15.39 -20.32
C GLY A 213 3.50 -16.88 -19.96
N ASP A 214 4.31 -17.75 -20.57
CA ASP A 214 4.20 -19.22 -20.51
C ASP A 214 4.51 -19.89 -19.14
N VAL A 215 3.56 -19.99 -18.21
CA VAL A 215 3.75 -20.66 -16.89
C VAL A 215 3.38 -22.12 -16.91
N GLU A 216 4.31 -22.94 -16.47
CA GLU A 216 4.03 -24.31 -16.06
C GLU A 216 3.41 -24.31 -14.66
N PHE A 217 2.14 -24.68 -14.57
CA PHE A 217 1.45 -24.94 -13.30
C PHE A 217 1.20 -26.45 -13.20
N ASP A 218 1.76 -27.12 -12.18
CA ASP A 218 1.54 -28.56 -11.92
C ASP A 218 1.79 -29.46 -13.15
N GLY A 219 2.87 -29.20 -13.91
CA GLY A 219 3.20 -29.94 -15.13
C GLY A 219 2.21 -29.79 -16.29
N VAL A 220 1.21 -28.90 -16.17
CA VAL A 220 0.28 -28.54 -17.24
C VAL A 220 0.76 -27.21 -17.83
N ARG A 221 1.39 -27.30 -19.01
CA ARG A 221 1.57 -26.13 -19.89
C ARG A 221 0.18 -25.67 -20.33
N GLY A 222 -0.09 -24.36 -20.26
CA GLY A 222 -1.35 -23.83 -20.77
C GLY A 222 -1.56 -24.23 -22.22
N LEU A 223 -2.65 -24.94 -22.48
CA LEU A 223 -3.13 -25.17 -23.82
C LEU A 223 -3.54 -23.81 -24.39
N ASN A 224 -2.77 -23.33 -25.38
CA ASN A 224 -2.95 -22.09 -26.18
C ASN A 224 -2.11 -20.85 -25.83
N GLY A 225 -0.93 -20.99 -25.20
CA GLY A 225 0.11 -19.95 -25.24
C GLY A 225 -0.30 -18.59 -24.68
N LYS A 226 -1.13 -18.59 -23.62
CA LYS A 226 -1.59 -17.39 -22.90
C LYS A 226 -1.68 -17.71 -21.41
N ASP A 227 -0.56 -18.09 -20.84
CA ASP A 227 -0.47 -18.30 -19.40
C ASP A 227 -0.25 -16.97 -18.66
N TYR A 228 -0.62 -16.93 -17.38
CA TYR A 228 -0.43 -15.77 -16.51
C TYR A 228 0.67 -16.09 -15.49
N PHE A 229 1.81 -15.42 -15.58
CA PHE A 229 2.77 -15.39 -14.47
C PHE A 229 2.51 -14.19 -13.60
N VAL A 230 2.83 -14.31 -12.32
CA VAL A 230 3.11 -13.12 -11.52
C VAL A 230 4.32 -12.43 -12.13
N GLY A 231 4.07 -11.29 -12.74
CA GLY A 231 5.09 -10.31 -12.96
C GLY A 231 5.47 -9.70 -11.64
N ALA A 232 6.72 -9.88 -11.24
CA ALA A 232 7.55 -8.81 -10.75
C ALA A 232 7.02 -7.39 -11.11
N GLY A 233 6.13 -6.81 -10.29
CA GLY A 233 5.56 -5.49 -10.49
C GLY A 233 6.33 -4.45 -9.69
N ARG A 234 6.62 -3.31 -10.31
CA ARG A 234 7.26 -2.17 -9.66
C ARG A 234 6.40 -0.94 -9.84
N LEU A 235 6.06 -0.30 -8.73
CA LEU A 235 5.54 1.05 -8.66
C LEU A 235 6.59 1.95 -8.02
N ASP A 236 6.99 2.96 -8.76
CA ASP A 236 7.93 4.00 -8.38
C ASP A 236 7.25 5.25 -7.85
N GLU A 237 5.97 5.47 -8.16
CA GLU A 237 5.26 6.70 -7.83
C GLU A 237 4.08 6.44 -6.88
N VAL A 238 3.41 5.30 -7.00
CA VAL A 238 2.19 4.94 -6.24
C VAL A 238 2.51 3.98 -5.11
N GLN A 239 2.00 4.30 -3.92
CA GLN A 239 1.92 3.38 -2.79
C GLN A 239 0.45 3.19 -2.42
N TYR A 240 0.07 1.96 -2.09
CA TYR A 240 -1.31 1.64 -1.74
C TYR A 240 -1.36 0.46 -0.77
N GLY A 241 -2.49 0.34 -0.08
CA GLY A 241 -2.71 -0.76 0.84
C GLY A 241 -3.66 -0.40 1.97
N ARG A 242 -3.44 -1.03 3.11
CA ARG A 242 -4.29 -0.94 4.29
C ARG A 242 -3.44 -0.66 5.51
N VAL A 243 -3.98 0.10 6.45
CA VAL A 243 -3.46 0.23 7.81
C VAL A 243 -4.58 -0.06 8.80
N THR A 244 -4.28 -0.82 9.84
CA THR A 244 -5.16 -0.99 11.00
C THR A 244 -4.88 0.12 12.00
N THR A 245 -5.92 0.79 12.50
CA THR A 245 -5.79 1.84 13.51
C THR A 245 -6.75 1.63 14.68
N LYS A 246 -6.64 2.47 15.71
CA LYS A 246 -7.58 2.58 16.84
C LYS A 246 -8.14 4.01 16.95
N LEU A 247 -8.61 4.55 15.84
CA LEU A 247 -9.23 5.87 15.74
C LEU A 247 -10.74 5.84 16.05
N ASP A 248 -11.41 4.68 15.96
CA ASP A 248 -12.86 4.60 16.23
C ASP A 248 -13.19 5.17 17.62
N LYS A 249 -14.17 6.08 17.64
CA LYS A 249 -14.67 6.79 18.83
C LYS A 249 -13.59 7.53 19.64
N ARG A 250 -12.48 7.95 19.00
CA ARG A 250 -11.46 8.77 19.65
C ARG A 250 -11.69 10.26 19.52
N GLU A 251 -11.29 10.97 20.56
CA GLU A 251 -11.26 12.43 20.55
C GLU A 251 -9.87 12.94 20.22
N MET A 252 -9.76 14.13 19.62
CA MET A 252 -8.47 14.73 19.28
C MET A 252 -7.56 14.95 20.50
N ALA A 253 -8.15 15.03 21.71
CA ALA A 253 -7.43 15.12 22.98
C ALA A 253 -6.73 13.82 23.38
N ASP A 254 -7.13 12.67 22.82
CA ASP A 254 -6.50 11.37 23.08
C ASP A 254 -5.14 11.23 22.40
N PHE A 255 -4.78 12.17 21.52
CA PHE A 255 -3.61 12.10 20.67
C PHE A 255 -2.56 13.16 21.00
N ARG A 256 -1.28 12.73 21.03
CA ARG A 256 -0.13 13.63 21.09
C ARG A 256 -0.15 14.62 19.92
N ASP A 257 0.29 15.84 20.20
CA ASP A 257 0.60 16.83 19.17
C ASP A 257 1.69 16.29 18.25
N GLY A 258 1.43 16.32 16.95
CA GLY A 258 2.41 16.07 15.89
C GLY A 258 3.05 17.36 15.39
N LEU A 259 3.53 17.34 14.14
CA LEU A 259 4.11 18.52 13.50
C LEU A 259 3.06 19.62 13.29
N PRO A 260 3.42 20.91 13.50
CA PRO A 260 2.56 22.02 13.13
C PRO A 260 2.41 22.08 11.60
N VAL A 261 1.18 22.21 11.11
CA VAL A 261 0.92 22.56 9.71
C VAL A 261 0.86 24.08 9.55
N VAL A 262 1.11 24.55 8.32
CA VAL A 262 0.90 25.95 7.93
C VAL A 262 -0.54 26.31 8.32
N ASP A 263 -0.72 27.44 9.02
CA ASP A 263 -1.98 27.92 9.64
C ASP A 263 -2.21 27.59 11.13
N GLY A 264 -1.20 27.07 11.84
CA GLY A 264 -1.23 26.97 13.32
C GLY A 264 -2.07 25.83 13.88
N ASN A 265 -2.77 25.09 13.03
CA ASN A 265 -3.34 23.79 13.38
C ASN A 265 -2.22 22.77 13.56
N LYS A 266 -2.35 21.88 14.54
CA LYS A 266 -1.39 20.79 14.76
C LYS A 266 -1.94 19.52 14.16
N THR A 267 -1.06 18.74 13.54
CA THR A 267 -1.35 17.33 13.30
C THR A 267 -1.38 16.58 14.64
N ARG A 268 -1.95 15.38 14.65
CA ARG A 268 -2.00 14.48 15.79
C ARG A 268 -1.40 13.15 15.43
N ILE A 269 -0.76 12.52 16.40
CA ILE A 269 -0.16 11.19 16.23
C ILE A 269 -1.15 10.15 16.76
N ALA A 270 -1.60 9.25 15.90
CA ALA A 270 -2.51 8.18 16.26
C ALA A 270 -1.81 6.84 16.43
N SER A 271 -2.44 5.96 17.21
CA SER A 271 -1.98 4.59 17.38
C SER A 271 -2.39 3.71 16.20
N PHE A 272 -1.50 2.79 15.82
CA PHE A 272 -1.86 1.61 15.07
C PHE A 272 -2.80 0.72 15.89
N GLY A 273 -3.48 -0.19 15.19
CA GLY A 273 -4.20 -1.31 15.77
C GLY A 273 -3.60 -2.63 15.29
N VAL A 274 -3.86 -3.73 16.01
CA VAL A 274 -3.60 -5.07 15.50
C VAL A 274 -4.77 -5.51 14.66
N TYR A 275 -4.52 -6.01 13.45
CA TYR A 275 -5.60 -6.51 12.57
C TYR A 275 -6.50 -7.54 13.26
N GLY A 276 -7.82 -7.38 13.11
CA GLY A 276 -8.82 -8.28 13.69
C GLY A 276 -8.97 -8.16 15.22
N GLN A 277 -8.21 -7.30 15.88
CA GLN A 277 -8.40 -7.02 17.31
C GLN A 277 -9.66 -6.16 17.50
N ASN A 278 -10.42 -6.46 18.55
CA ASN A 278 -11.61 -5.67 18.88
C ASN A 278 -11.24 -4.19 19.16
N GLY A 279 -12.07 -3.27 18.68
CA GLY A 279 -11.82 -1.83 18.79
C GLY A 279 -10.72 -1.32 17.86
N THR A 280 -10.45 -2.05 16.77
CA THR A 280 -9.58 -1.59 15.69
C THR A 280 -10.36 -1.53 14.38
N GLU A 281 -9.88 -0.72 13.44
CA GLU A 281 -10.49 -0.55 12.14
C GLU A 281 -9.47 -0.39 11.03
N ASP A 282 -9.89 -0.75 9.82
CA ASP A 282 -9.06 -0.76 8.64
C ASP A 282 -9.26 0.50 7.81
N HIS A 283 -8.15 1.17 7.50
CA HIS A 283 -8.12 2.28 6.55
C HIS A 283 -7.38 1.85 5.29
N TYR A 284 -8.11 1.88 4.18
CA TYR A 284 -7.56 1.59 2.86
C TYR A 284 -7.12 2.90 2.21
N PHE A 285 -5.92 2.91 1.64
CA PHE A 285 -5.32 4.11 1.08
C PHE A 285 -4.61 3.84 -0.25
N TYR A 286 -4.51 4.90 -1.05
CA TYR A 286 -3.50 5.04 -2.09
C TYR A 286 -2.93 6.45 -2.01
N ARG A 287 -1.65 6.62 -2.35
CA ARG A 287 -0.96 7.91 -2.38
C ARG A 287 0.14 7.91 -3.42
N GLY A 288 0.58 9.09 -3.81
CA GLY A 288 1.73 9.28 -4.69
C GLY A 288 2.81 10.17 -4.08
N ASN A 289 4.04 9.99 -4.54
CA ASN A 289 5.22 10.77 -4.14
C ASN A 289 5.41 12.08 -4.95
N THR A 290 4.74 12.22 -6.10
CA THR A 290 4.73 13.45 -6.86
C THR A 290 3.64 14.35 -6.29
N GLY A 291 4.03 15.48 -5.68
CA GLY A 291 3.07 16.51 -5.27
C GLY A 291 2.10 16.85 -6.40
N ALA A 292 0.86 17.23 -6.05
CA ALA A 292 -0.22 17.49 -7.01
C ALA A 292 0.29 18.26 -8.23
N ARG A 293 0.37 17.60 -9.39
CA ARG A 293 0.84 18.27 -10.59
C ARG A 293 -0.25 19.21 -11.07
N ASN A 294 0.15 20.47 -11.21
CA ASN A 294 -0.62 21.55 -11.79
C ASN A 294 -0.70 21.34 -13.31
N ALA A 295 -1.87 21.06 -13.88
CA ALA A 295 -2.31 21.26 -15.28
C ALA A 295 -1.38 20.90 -16.47
N LEU A 296 -0.17 20.39 -16.26
CA LEU A 296 0.89 20.26 -17.26
C LEU A 296 1.02 18.86 -17.87
N ASP A 297 0.24 17.89 -17.40
CA ASP A 297 0.47 16.49 -17.79
C ASP A 297 -0.33 16.01 -18.99
N VAL A 298 -1.62 16.34 -19.18
CA VAL A 298 -2.39 15.64 -20.24
C VAL A 298 -1.89 15.90 -21.66
N ALA A 299 -1.38 17.09 -21.97
CA ALA A 299 -0.73 17.33 -23.26
C ALA A 299 0.58 16.53 -23.40
N ALA A 300 1.35 16.38 -22.32
CA ALA A 300 2.53 15.51 -22.27
C ALA A 300 2.15 14.02 -22.40
N LEU A 301 1.01 13.59 -21.82
CA LEU A 301 0.43 12.26 -21.99
C LEU A 301 0.03 12.00 -23.43
N GLN A 302 -0.71 12.91 -24.06
CA GLN A 302 -1.10 12.79 -25.46
C GLN A 302 0.11 12.74 -26.39
N ASN A 303 1.18 13.50 -26.07
CA ASN A 303 2.43 13.46 -26.81
C ASN A 303 3.22 12.15 -26.59
N HIS A 304 3.24 11.64 -25.35
CA HIS A 304 3.94 10.40 -25.00
C HIS A 304 3.24 9.16 -25.60
N TYR A 305 1.92 9.08 -25.44
CA TYR A 305 1.09 7.97 -25.90
C TYR A 305 0.48 8.19 -27.29
N LYS A 306 0.85 9.28 -27.99
CA LYS A 306 0.52 9.59 -29.40
C LYS A 306 -0.97 9.39 -29.74
N SER A 307 -1.85 10.02 -28.96
CA SER A 307 -3.32 9.95 -29.06
C SER A 307 -3.96 8.55 -29.02
N GLY A 308 -3.41 7.65 -28.21
CA GLY A 308 -3.98 6.33 -27.95
C GLY A 308 -4.53 6.17 -26.53
N ASN A 309 -5.42 5.19 -26.36
CA ASN A 309 -5.83 4.67 -25.07
C ASN A 309 -4.60 4.23 -24.26
N ILE A 310 -4.55 4.59 -22.98
CA ILE A 310 -3.54 4.07 -22.04
C ILE A 310 -4.18 2.92 -21.26
N GLU A 311 -3.63 1.71 -21.36
CA GLU A 311 -3.99 0.59 -20.49
C GLU A 311 -3.09 0.58 -19.25
N TYR A 312 -3.66 0.38 -18.07
CA TYR A 312 -2.95 0.19 -16.82
C TYR A 312 -3.29 -1.19 -16.25
N ASN A 313 -2.29 -1.92 -15.80
CA ASN A 313 -2.45 -3.20 -15.11
C ASN A 313 -1.78 -3.16 -13.74
N GLY A 314 -2.37 -3.82 -12.76
CA GLY A 314 -1.88 -3.77 -11.38
C GLY A 314 -2.51 -4.77 -10.44
N HIS A 315 -2.51 -4.42 -9.15
CA HIS A 315 -3.08 -5.23 -8.07
C HIS A 315 -3.91 -4.37 -7.13
N ALA A 316 -4.91 -4.99 -6.49
CA ALA A 316 -5.78 -4.34 -5.53
C ALA A 316 -5.78 -5.05 -4.17
N VAL A 317 -5.80 -4.26 -3.09
CA VAL A 317 -6.08 -4.73 -1.74
C VAL A 317 -7.56 -4.53 -1.47
N THR A 318 -8.26 -5.62 -1.19
CA THR A 318 -9.73 -5.67 -1.13
C THR A 318 -10.24 -5.89 0.30
N TYR A 319 -11.54 -5.62 0.47
CA TYR A 319 -12.38 -6.07 1.58
C TYR A 319 -13.82 -6.25 1.11
N GLY A 320 -14.50 -7.25 1.68
CA GLY A 320 -15.95 -7.45 1.52
C GLY A 320 -16.38 -7.76 0.07
N LEU A 321 -15.45 -8.19 -0.78
CA LEU A 321 -15.77 -8.63 -2.14
C LEU A 321 -16.03 -10.13 -2.14
N ASP A 322 -17.07 -10.56 -2.84
CA ASP A 322 -17.31 -11.99 -3.03
C ASP A 322 -16.46 -12.49 -4.21
N HIS A 323 -15.42 -13.27 -3.89
CA HIS A 323 -14.47 -13.84 -4.83
C HIS A 323 -14.94 -15.16 -5.47
N SER A 324 -16.17 -15.62 -5.17
CA SER A 324 -16.67 -16.88 -5.70
C SER A 324 -16.74 -16.87 -7.23
N PHE A 325 -16.34 -18.00 -7.81
CA PHE A 325 -16.40 -18.24 -9.24
C PHE A 325 -17.41 -19.34 -9.57
N ALA A 326 -18.40 -19.01 -10.40
CA ALA A 326 -19.38 -19.95 -10.93
C ALA A 326 -19.08 -20.22 -12.41
N ALA A 327 -18.55 -21.41 -12.72
CA ALA A 327 -18.32 -21.82 -14.09
C ALA A 327 -19.66 -21.99 -14.82
N THR A 328 -19.83 -21.30 -15.94
CA THR A 328 -21.04 -21.37 -16.78
C THR A 328 -21.08 -22.62 -17.67
N ASN A 329 -19.93 -23.26 -17.91
CA ASN A 329 -19.79 -24.45 -18.76
C ASN A 329 -19.08 -25.60 -18.04
N GLY A 330 -19.74 -26.77 -18.04
CA GLY A 330 -19.24 -28.02 -17.46
C GLY A 330 -20.08 -28.43 -16.24
N LEU A 331 -20.60 -29.67 -16.24
CA LEU A 331 -21.25 -30.25 -15.06
C LEU A 331 -20.18 -30.38 -13.96
N PRO A 332 -20.27 -29.66 -12.83
CA PRO A 332 -19.28 -29.73 -11.74
C PRO A 332 -19.12 -31.15 -11.16
N ASN A 333 -20.10 -32.01 -11.43
CA ASN A 333 -20.18 -33.39 -10.95
C ASN A 333 -19.51 -34.42 -11.91
N ALA A 334 -18.85 -33.98 -12.99
CA ALA A 334 -18.10 -34.90 -13.85
C ALA A 334 -16.81 -35.34 -13.15
N LEU A 335 -16.57 -36.65 -13.07
CA LEU A 335 -15.30 -37.22 -12.63
C LEU A 335 -14.14 -36.55 -13.41
N GLY A 336 -13.23 -35.89 -12.69
CA GLY A 336 -12.07 -35.20 -13.29
C GLY A 336 -12.27 -33.72 -13.60
N TYR A 337 -13.38 -33.08 -13.20
CA TYR A 337 -13.51 -31.63 -13.26
C TYR A 337 -12.55 -30.96 -12.26
N GLN A 338 -11.84 -29.94 -12.71
CA GLN A 338 -10.91 -29.15 -11.91
C GLN A 338 -11.40 -27.70 -11.90
N LYS A 339 -11.34 -27.07 -10.73
CA LYS A 339 -11.55 -25.63 -10.52
C LYS A 339 -10.52 -25.17 -9.49
N ALA A 340 -9.86 -24.04 -9.72
CA ALA A 340 -8.96 -23.44 -8.74
C ALA A 340 -8.81 -21.93 -8.94
N LEU A 341 -8.64 -21.19 -7.84
CA LEU A 341 -8.19 -19.81 -7.87
C LEU A 341 -6.72 -19.80 -8.29
N VAL A 342 -6.42 -19.16 -9.43
CA VAL A 342 -5.08 -19.06 -10.00
C VAL A 342 -4.34 -17.83 -9.53
N SER A 343 -5.00 -16.70 -9.32
CA SER A 343 -4.37 -15.48 -8.82
C SER A 343 -5.40 -14.61 -8.13
N GLY A 344 -4.95 -13.82 -7.16
CA GLY A 344 -5.81 -12.92 -6.40
C GLY A 344 -6.31 -11.73 -7.23
N THR A 345 -6.64 -10.62 -6.57
CA THR A 345 -7.33 -9.51 -7.22
C THR A 345 -6.41 -8.55 -7.94
N HIS A 346 -6.66 -8.40 -9.23
CA HIS A 346 -5.95 -7.51 -10.14
C HIS A 346 -6.83 -6.36 -10.60
N VAL A 347 -6.18 -5.29 -11.05
CA VAL A 347 -6.86 -4.16 -11.69
C VAL A 347 -6.43 -4.06 -13.15
N LYS A 348 -7.41 -3.79 -14.00
CA LYS A 348 -7.20 -3.31 -15.36
C LYS A 348 -7.97 -2.01 -15.53
N ALA A 349 -7.31 -0.95 -16.00
CA ALA A 349 -7.94 0.32 -16.30
C ALA A 349 -7.52 0.81 -17.69
N ASN A 350 -8.40 1.54 -18.36
CA ASN A 350 -8.17 2.14 -19.65
C ASN A 350 -8.55 3.61 -19.58
N ILE A 351 -7.63 4.49 -19.97
CA ILE A 351 -7.89 5.91 -20.14
C ILE A 351 -7.88 6.22 -21.63
N ASP A 352 -9.03 6.61 -22.17
CA ASP A 352 -9.14 7.16 -23.51
C ASP A 352 -8.77 8.65 -23.46
N LEU A 353 -7.59 9.00 -23.98
CA LEU A 353 -7.08 10.38 -23.98
C LEU A 353 -7.81 11.32 -24.96
N ALA A 354 -8.63 10.80 -25.87
CA ALA A 354 -9.44 11.60 -26.78
C ALA A 354 -10.75 12.03 -26.12
N THR A 355 -11.37 11.13 -25.36
CA THR A 355 -12.65 11.41 -24.67
C THR A 355 -12.49 11.75 -23.19
N ASN A 356 -11.30 11.54 -22.63
CA ASN A 356 -11.00 11.54 -21.19
C ASN A 356 -11.81 10.51 -20.39
N ASN A 357 -12.44 9.55 -21.06
CA ASN A 357 -13.19 8.50 -20.39
C ASN A 357 -12.24 7.47 -19.77
N VAL A 358 -12.59 7.04 -18.57
CA VAL A 358 -11.90 5.98 -17.86
C VAL A 358 -12.87 4.81 -17.72
N THR A 359 -12.43 3.62 -18.08
CA THR A 359 -13.13 2.36 -17.82
C THR A 359 -12.16 1.37 -17.21
N GLY A 360 -12.68 0.38 -16.48
CA GLY A 360 -11.84 -0.67 -15.97
C GLY A 360 -12.59 -1.59 -15.03
N ASN A 361 -11.85 -2.56 -14.51
CA ASN A 361 -12.41 -3.56 -13.64
C ASN A 361 -11.37 -4.13 -12.66
N LEU A 362 -11.88 -4.66 -11.56
CA LEU A 362 -11.16 -5.55 -10.65
C LEU A 362 -11.57 -6.99 -10.95
N TYR A 363 -10.60 -7.90 -11.00
CA TYR A 363 -10.84 -9.29 -11.36
C TYR A 363 -9.87 -10.24 -10.67
N ASP A 364 -10.32 -11.45 -10.42
CA ASP A 364 -9.45 -12.57 -10.06
C ASP A 364 -9.17 -13.43 -11.29
N VAL A 365 -8.14 -14.27 -11.24
CA VAL A 365 -7.89 -15.28 -12.28
C VAL A 365 -8.25 -16.65 -11.74
N TRP A 366 -9.15 -17.33 -12.44
CA TRP A 366 -9.57 -18.70 -12.12
C TRP A 366 -9.18 -19.65 -13.24
N GLN A 367 -8.97 -20.92 -12.90
CA GLN A 367 -8.95 -21.99 -13.89
C GLN A 367 -10.09 -22.96 -13.64
N HIS A 368 -10.67 -23.47 -14.71
CA HIS A 368 -11.68 -24.52 -14.62
C HIS A 368 -11.77 -25.38 -15.89
N GLY A 369 -12.27 -26.60 -15.76
CA GLY A 369 -12.50 -27.50 -16.89
C GLY A 369 -12.21 -28.97 -16.57
N ALA A 370 -12.32 -29.85 -17.56
CA ALA A 370 -11.95 -31.25 -17.40
C ALA A 370 -10.42 -31.41 -17.30
N ALA A 371 -9.96 -32.43 -16.59
CA ALA A 371 -8.54 -32.80 -16.55
C ALA A 371 -7.97 -32.94 -17.97
N GLY A 372 -6.87 -32.24 -18.25
CA GLY A 372 -6.24 -32.17 -19.57
C GLY A 372 -6.83 -31.14 -20.53
N SER A 373 -7.89 -30.42 -20.15
CA SER A 373 -8.56 -29.37 -20.94
C SER A 373 -9.05 -28.21 -20.04
N VAL A 374 -8.23 -27.77 -19.10
CA VAL A 374 -8.53 -26.64 -18.22
C VAL A 374 -8.33 -25.30 -18.96
N GLN A 375 -9.19 -24.33 -18.69
CA GLN A 375 -9.11 -22.97 -19.22
C GLN A 375 -8.94 -21.96 -18.08
N ARG A 376 -8.21 -20.88 -18.35
CA ARG A 376 -8.10 -19.73 -17.43
C ARG A 376 -9.06 -18.64 -17.86
N VAL A 377 -9.73 -18.03 -16.89
CA VAL A 377 -10.73 -16.99 -17.08
C VAL A 377 -10.54 -15.87 -16.05
N GLU A 378 -10.78 -14.64 -16.47
CA GLU A 378 -10.86 -13.50 -15.57
C GLU A 378 -12.27 -13.49 -14.96
N ASN A 379 -12.37 -13.68 -13.64
CA ASN A 379 -13.62 -13.56 -12.90
C ASN A 379 -13.82 -12.10 -12.50
N ASN A 380 -14.73 -11.41 -13.17
CA ASN A 380 -14.97 -10.00 -12.92
C ASN A 380 -15.60 -9.79 -11.55
N LEU A 381 -15.00 -8.93 -10.73
CA LEU A 381 -15.51 -8.58 -9.41
C LEU A 381 -16.20 -7.21 -9.43
N VAL A 382 -15.50 -6.18 -9.89
CA VAL A 382 -15.99 -4.79 -9.82
C VAL A 382 -15.77 -4.13 -11.17
N ASP A 383 -16.81 -3.54 -11.74
CA ASP A 383 -16.67 -2.64 -12.88
C ASP A 383 -16.60 -1.20 -12.39
N PHE A 384 -15.76 -0.38 -13.01
CA PHE A 384 -15.71 1.05 -12.75
C PHE A 384 -15.59 1.88 -14.02
N LYS A 385 -16.13 3.09 -13.94
CA LYS A 385 -16.06 4.11 -14.98
C LYS A 385 -15.92 5.49 -14.37
N GLY A 386 -15.24 6.38 -15.06
CA GLY A 386 -15.04 7.75 -14.62
C GLY A 386 -14.53 8.65 -15.73
N SER A 387 -14.10 9.85 -15.35
CA SER A 387 -13.55 10.83 -16.28
C SER A 387 -12.28 11.45 -15.72
N LEU A 388 -11.24 11.52 -16.56
CA LEU A 388 -9.98 12.16 -16.24
C LEU A 388 -10.15 13.68 -16.26
N ASN A 389 -9.87 14.30 -15.12
CA ASN A 389 -9.67 15.73 -15.02
C ASN A 389 -8.26 16.08 -15.50
N THR A 390 -8.19 16.70 -16.68
CA THR A 390 -6.92 17.02 -17.33
C THR A 390 -6.15 18.16 -16.65
N ALA A 391 -6.78 18.90 -15.75
CA ALA A 391 -6.15 20.01 -15.02
C ALA A 391 -5.34 19.55 -13.80
N ASN A 392 -5.60 18.36 -13.25
CA ASN A 392 -4.94 17.89 -12.03
C ASN A 392 -4.66 16.38 -11.99
N GLY A 393 -4.97 15.65 -13.06
CA GLY A 393 -4.78 14.20 -13.14
C GLY A 393 -5.72 13.38 -12.27
N GLY A 394 -6.70 14.03 -11.61
CA GLY A 394 -7.72 13.34 -10.82
C GLY A 394 -8.77 12.66 -11.69
N ILE A 395 -9.33 11.57 -11.21
CA ILE A 395 -10.36 10.79 -11.87
C ILE A 395 -11.46 10.56 -10.84
N SER A 396 -12.70 10.82 -11.24
CA SER A 396 -13.88 10.55 -10.41
C SER A 396 -14.95 9.86 -11.24
N GLY A 397 -15.72 8.99 -10.59
CA GLY A 397 -16.80 8.26 -11.22
C GLY A 397 -17.50 7.26 -10.31
N THR A 398 -17.99 6.19 -10.91
CA THR A 398 -18.85 5.18 -10.25
C THR A 398 -18.26 3.79 -10.43
N SER A 399 -18.56 2.92 -9.48
CA SER A 399 -18.24 1.49 -9.54
C SER A 399 -19.49 0.65 -9.29
N SER A 400 -19.44 -0.64 -9.63
CA SER A 400 -20.48 -1.59 -9.28
C SER A 400 -19.91 -2.98 -9.00
N HIS A 401 -20.45 -3.63 -7.97
CA HIS A 401 -20.16 -5.02 -7.61
C HIS A 401 -21.50 -5.76 -7.49
N LYS A 402 -21.72 -6.79 -8.32
CA LYS A 402 -22.95 -7.61 -8.32
C LYS A 402 -24.25 -6.78 -8.31
N GLY A 403 -24.25 -5.64 -9.03
CA GLY A 403 -25.39 -4.72 -9.11
C GLY A 403 -25.50 -3.71 -7.97
N ALA A 404 -24.71 -3.84 -6.89
CA ALA A 404 -24.60 -2.81 -5.86
C ALA A 404 -23.77 -1.64 -6.39
N GLU A 405 -24.19 -0.41 -6.09
CA GLU A 405 -23.52 0.80 -6.54
C GLU A 405 -22.37 1.21 -5.60
N GLY A 406 -21.32 1.76 -6.21
CA GLY A 406 -20.16 2.30 -5.52
C GLY A 406 -19.64 3.58 -6.16
N THR A 407 -18.60 4.13 -5.53
CA THR A 407 -17.83 5.28 -6.01
C THR A 407 -16.47 4.83 -6.51
N PHE A 408 -15.93 5.57 -7.47
CA PHE A 408 -14.60 5.37 -8.02
C PHE A 408 -13.84 6.70 -7.96
N ASN A 409 -12.66 6.70 -7.35
CA ASN A 409 -11.75 7.85 -7.32
C ASN A 409 -10.32 7.37 -7.58
N ALA A 410 -9.59 8.06 -8.45
CA ALA A 410 -8.22 7.72 -8.79
C ALA A 410 -7.41 8.94 -9.21
N ASN A 411 -6.09 8.78 -9.31
CA ASN A 411 -5.17 9.78 -9.80
C ASN A 411 -4.09 9.12 -10.64
N VAL A 412 -3.65 9.80 -11.70
CA VAL A 412 -2.44 9.43 -12.44
C VAL A 412 -1.20 10.04 -11.79
N PHE A 413 -0.08 9.31 -11.82
CA PHE A 413 1.17 9.66 -11.16
C PHE A 413 2.39 9.48 -12.08
N GLY A 414 3.43 10.26 -11.80
CA GLY A 414 4.69 10.24 -12.54
C GLY A 414 4.73 11.19 -13.75
N VAL A 415 5.93 11.35 -14.33
CA VAL A 415 6.20 12.32 -15.42
C VAL A 415 5.34 12.14 -16.66
N ASN A 416 4.94 10.91 -16.95
CA ASN A 416 4.18 10.54 -18.13
C ASN A 416 2.91 9.75 -17.74
N ALA A 417 2.34 10.00 -16.57
CA ALA A 417 1.27 9.14 -15.99
C ALA A 417 1.61 7.66 -16.13
N GLN A 418 2.85 7.27 -15.85
CA GLN A 418 3.22 5.87 -15.98
C GLN A 418 2.57 4.99 -14.90
N GLU A 419 1.95 5.59 -13.88
CA GLU A 419 1.26 4.88 -12.81
C GLU A 419 -0.10 5.49 -12.48
N LEU A 420 -0.99 4.66 -11.94
CA LEU A 420 -2.35 4.98 -11.53
C LEU A 420 -2.56 4.42 -10.13
N GLY A 421 -3.02 5.28 -9.21
CA GLY A 421 -3.49 4.87 -7.89
C GLY A 421 -4.98 5.17 -7.77
N GLY A 422 -5.75 4.29 -7.14
CA GLY A 422 -7.19 4.50 -7.03
C GLY A 422 -7.88 3.69 -5.95
N ALA A 423 -9.15 4.03 -5.75
CA ALA A 423 -10.05 3.40 -4.81
C ALA A 423 -11.44 3.21 -5.41
N VAL A 424 -12.04 2.07 -5.11
CA VAL A 424 -13.48 1.82 -5.27
C VAL A 424 -14.06 1.51 -3.90
N LYS A 425 -15.28 1.99 -3.62
CA LYS A 425 -16.01 1.61 -2.41
C LYS A 425 -17.51 1.60 -2.65
N SER A 426 -18.21 0.70 -1.98
CA SER A 426 -19.67 0.68 -1.90
C SER A 426 -20.23 2.04 -1.43
N LYS A 427 -21.45 2.35 -1.88
CA LYS A 427 -22.24 3.41 -1.23
C LYS A 427 -22.79 2.97 0.13
N SER A 428 -22.95 1.66 0.34
CA SER A 428 -23.29 1.11 1.65
C SER A 428 -22.16 1.37 2.66
N VAL A 429 -22.57 1.70 3.89
CA VAL A 429 -21.70 1.83 5.06
C VAL A 429 -21.94 0.71 6.09
N GLU A 430 -22.87 -0.21 5.81
CA GLU A 430 -23.17 -1.34 6.68
C GLU A 430 -22.11 -2.43 6.53
N ALA A 431 -21.61 -2.97 7.64
CA ALA A 431 -20.45 -3.87 7.64
C ALA A 431 -20.62 -5.13 6.77
N ASP A 432 -21.83 -5.67 6.67
CA ASP A 432 -22.16 -6.91 5.95
C ASP A 432 -22.32 -6.73 4.43
N THR A 433 -22.48 -5.48 3.98
CA THR A 433 -22.69 -5.14 2.56
C THR A 433 -21.67 -4.14 2.04
N SER A 434 -20.81 -3.64 2.93
CA SER A 434 -19.70 -2.77 2.58
C SER A 434 -18.63 -3.57 1.84
N TRP A 435 -18.16 -2.99 0.75
CA TRP A 435 -17.10 -3.57 -0.05
C TRP A 435 -16.22 -2.46 -0.61
N GLY A 436 -14.99 -2.80 -0.93
CA GLY A 436 -14.10 -1.85 -1.55
C GLY A 436 -12.73 -2.42 -1.85
N ALA A 437 -11.95 -1.58 -2.51
CA ALA A 437 -10.56 -1.88 -2.78
C ALA A 437 -9.78 -0.61 -3.01
N VAL A 438 -8.48 -0.67 -2.73
CA VAL A 438 -7.49 0.30 -3.21
C VAL A 438 -6.47 -0.41 -4.06
N PHE A 439 -5.99 0.27 -5.09
CA PHE A 439 -5.12 -0.34 -6.08
C PHE A 439 -4.02 0.59 -6.53
N GLY A 440 -2.94 -0.04 -6.99
CA GLY A 440 -1.85 0.60 -7.72
C GLY A 440 -1.61 -0.17 -9.02
N ALA A 441 -1.43 0.56 -10.12
CA ALA A 441 -1.26 0.01 -11.45
C ALA A 441 -0.22 0.80 -12.24
N ALA A 442 0.48 0.13 -13.14
CA ALA A 442 1.40 0.76 -14.08
C ALA A 442 0.84 0.74 -15.50
N ALA A 443 1.16 1.76 -16.27
CA ALA A 443 0.84 1.83 -17.69
C ALA A 443 1.53 0.68 -18.43
N VAL A 444 0.75 -0.09 -19.18
CA VAL A 444 1.28 -1.05 -20.15
C VAL A 444 1.88 -0.23 -21.27
N GLN A 445 3.21 -0.18 -21.35
CA GLN A 445 3.86 0.52 -22.45
C GLN A 445 3.39 -0.10 -23.78
N PRO A 446 3.03 0.70 -24.80
CA PRO A 446 2.98 0.17 -26.16
C PRO A 446 4.36 -0.44 -26.42
N GLU A 447 4.41 -1.66 -26.99
CA GLU A 447 5.67 -2.35 -27.26
C GLU A 447 6.72 -1.33 -27.71
N ALA A 448 7.77 -1.14 -26.90
CA ALA A 448 8.96 -0.51 -27.41
C ALA A 448 9.32 -1.31 -28.65
N VAL A 449 9.25 -0.71 -29.83
CA VAL A 449 9.85 -1.29 -31.03
C VAL A 449 11.25 -1.66 -30.59
N ARG A 450 11.51 -2.96 -30.37
CA ARG A 450 12.83 -3.42 -30.00
C ARG A 450 13.73 -2.85 -31.08
N PRO A 451 14.78 -2.08 -30.75
CA PRO A 451 15.77 -1.76 -31.75
C PRO A 451 16.14 -3.10 -32.37
N GLN A 452 15.90 -3.27 -33.68
CA GLN A 452 16.44 -4.42 -34.37
C GLN A 452 17.92 -4.39 -34.04
N VAL A 453 18.41 -5.42 -33.33
CA VAL A 453 19.83 -5.59 -33.09
C VAL A 453 20.45 -5.52 -34.48
N PRO A 454 21.27 -4.50 -34.81
CA PRO A 454 21.97 -4.51 -36.06
C PRO A 454 22.83 -5.76 -35.99
N THR A 455 22.58 -6.68 -36.91
CA THR A 455 23.38 -7.89 -37.06
C THR A 455 24.82 -7.40 -37.15
N LYS A 456 25.67 -7.87 -36.23
CA LYS A 456 27.07 -7.46 -36.12
C LYS A 456 27.82 -7.90 -37.38
N GLY A 457 27.71 -7.09 -38.43
CA GLY A 457 28.63 -7.07 -39.55
C GLY A 457 29.74 -6.09 -39.21
N LEU A 458 30.93 -6.63 -38.95
CA LEU A 458 32.18 -5.87 -38.97
C LEU A 458 32.29 -5.15 -40.32
N GLN A 459 32.29 -3.82 -40.35
CA GLN A 459 32.92 -3.05 -41.42
C GLN A 459 33.58 -1.78 -40.88
N ASP A 460 34.65 -1.44 -41.57
CA ASP A 460 35.78 -0.61 -41.23
C ASP A 460 35.48 0.89 -41.04
N SER A 461 36.45 1.55 -40.40
CA SER A 461 36.65 3.00 -40.31
C SER A 461 36.48 3.74 -41.65
N THR A 462 35.96 4.96 -41.62
CA THR A 462 36.64 6.15 -42.16
C THR A 462 35.88 7.44 -41.82
N ASP A 463 36.66 8.40 -41.33
CA ASP A 463 36.38 9.82 -41.26
C ASP A 463 36.03 10.38 -42.64
N GLY A 464 35.00 11.23 -42.72
CA GLY A 464 34.47 11.66 -44.01
C GLY A 464 33.67 12.95 -43.96
N ASN A 465 34.05 13.90 -43.11
CA ASN A 465 33.66 15.30 -43.30
C ASN A 465 34.41 15.84 -44.54
N ASN A 466 33.84 15.60 -45.72
CA ASN A 466 34.18 16.35 -46.93
C ASN A 466 32.93 16.65 -47.77
N SER A 467 32.31 17.78 -47.40
CA SER A 467 31.76 18.87 -48.22
C SER A 467 30.83 18.64 -49.43
N THR A 468 29.90 19.61 -49.53
CA THR A 468 29.20 20.18 -50.69
C THR A 468 27.85 19.61 -51.12
N ALA A 469 26.80 20.41 -50.88
CA ALA A 469 25.84 20.78 -51.93
C ALA A 469 25.30 22.20 -51.68
N THR A 470 25.45 23.02 -52.70
CA THR A 470 25.19 24.46 -52.85
C THR A 470 23.71 24.83 -53.09
N GLY A 471 23.36 26.09 -52.78
CA GLY A 471 22.28 26.87 -53.42
C GLY A 471 21.03 27.06 -52.54
N ARG A 472 20.54 28.26 -52.21
CA ARG A 472 20.74 29.63 -52.73
C ARG A 472 20.64 30.63 -51.58
#